data_AF-A0A7W8LND0-F1
#
_entry.id   AF-A0A7W8LND0-F1
#
_cell.length_a   1.000
_cell.length_b   1.000
_cell.length_c   1.000
_cell.angle_alpha   90.00
_cell.angle_beta   90.00
_cell.angle_gamma   90.00
#
_symmetry.space_group_name_H-M   'P 1'
#
loop_
_entity.id
_entity.type
_entity.pdbx_description
1 polymer ?
#
loop_
_entity_poly.entity_id
_entity_poly.type
_entity_poly.pdbx_seq_one_letter_code
_entity_poly.pdbx_strand_id
1 'polypeptide(L)'
;MVRFAIWASMEAFPGIEQVEKDAYALPVKKIREITPLILSGMVYGWKFEYVPYDKARGVQEYFEFTPVHELSKEEMQAVNYEKPWIKESIMNCWVEYRRTDPQLHIYKGWASVLHPRIKGEGYAPLSEGFEGLQKACAEALKYAVRNYERKWIKTKPKEISGTVFMSQPPKIGVDAGRYKVTLDFFMETDKIVEYKTF
;
A
#
# COMPACT_ATOMS: atom_id res chain seq x y z
N MET A 1 -1.42 -1.46 19.09
CA MET A 1 -1.54 -0.08 18.56
C MET A 1 -0.89 -0.03 17.19
N VAL A 2 -1.52 0.62 16.22
CA VAL A 2 -0.93 1.00 14.93
C VAL A 2 -0.51 2.45 15.03
N ARG A 3 0.73 2.75 14.62
CA ARG A 3 1.24 4.11 14.53
C ARG A 3 2.14 4.25 13.33
N PHE A 4 1.91 5.27 12.52
CA PHE A 4 2.73 5.58 11.36
C PHE A 4 2.73 7.07 11.06
N ALA A 5 3.76 7.55 10.38
CA ALA A 5 3.85 8.94 9.95
C ALA A 5 3.34 9.05 8.51
N ILE A 6 2.46 10.01 8.25
CA ILE A 6 2.07 10.43 6.90
C ILE A 6 2.53 11.87 6.71
N TRP A 7 2.87 12.22 5.48
CA TRP A 7 3.16 13.58 5.11
C TRP A 7 2.46 13.97 3.81
N ALA A 8 2.25 15.27 3.63
CA ALA A 8 1.76 15.87 2.39
C ALA A 8 2.43 17.23 2.14
N SER A 9 2.68 17.54 0.88
CA SER A 9 3.17 18.86 0.47
C SER A 9 2.13 19.95 0.78
N MET A 10 2.60 21.07 1.31
CA MET A 10 1.81 22.28 1.56
C MET A 10 1.34 22.92 0.25
N GLU A 11 2.18 22.86 -0.79
CA GLU A 11 1.90 23.44 -2.09
C GLU A 11 1.31 22.39 -3.05
N ALA A 12 0.42 22.85 -3.93
CA ALA A 12 0.03 22.09 -5.10
C ALA A 12 1.23 22.00 -6.07
N PHE A 13 1.38 20.88 -6.77
CA PHE A 13 2.46 20.74 -7.74
C PHE A 13 2.25 21.73 -8.90
N PRO A 14 3.34 22.28 -9.47
CA PRO A 14 3.25 23.15 -10.65
C PRO A 14 2.47 22.44 -11.76
N GLY A 15 1.41 23.09 -12.27
CA GLY A 15 0.51 22.51 -13.27
C GLY A 15 -0.76 21.83 -12.73
N ILE A 16 -0.93 21.76 -11.42
CA ILE A 16 -2.17 21.31 -10.76
C ILE A 16 -2.79 22.51 -10.05
N GLU A 17 -3.80 23.14 -10.66
CA GLU A 17 -4.55 24.22 -10.02
C GLU A 17 -5.46 23.66 -8.91
N GLN A 18 -4.93 23.57 -7.69
CA GLN A 18 -5.72 23.37 -6.48
C GLN A 18 -5.61 24.61 -5.62
N VAL A 19 -6.46 25.59 -5.90
CA VAL A 19 -6.54 26.83 -5.12
C VAL A 19 -7.48 26.57 -3.94
N GLU A 20 -6.92 26.07 -2.84
CA GLU A 20 -7.62 26.10 -1.56
C GLU A 20 -7.39 27.45 -0.86
N LYS A 21 -8.44 28.02 -0.26
CA LYS A 21 -8.37 29.31 0.43
C LYS A 21 -7.59 29.24 1.74
N ASP A 22 -7.45 28.04 2.32
CA ASP A 22 -6.70 27.76 3.53
C ASP A 22 -5.43 26.98 3.17
N ALA A 23 -4.27 27.52 3.56
CA ALA A 23 -2.96 26.96 3.28
C ALA A 23 -2.76 25.53 3.84
N TYR A 24 -3.57 25.12 4.81
CA TYR A 24 -3.48 23.80 5.44
C TYR A 24 -4.52 22.79 4.94
N ALA A 25 -5.57 23.25 4.26
CA ALA A 25 -6.69 22.38 3.94
C ALA A 25 -6.29 21.30 2.90
N LEU A 26 -5.42 21.65 1.95
CA LEU A 26 -4.91 20.72 0.95
C LEU A 26 -4.08 19.57 1.56
N PRO A 27 -3.01 19.82 2.35
CA PRO A 27 -2.26 18.73 2.97
C PRO A 27 -3.10 17.91 3.95
N VAL A 28 -4.02 18.53 4.69
CA VAL A 28 -4.95 17.81 5.58
C VAL A 28 -5.85 16.86 4.79
N LYS A 29 -6.40 17.31 3.66
CA LYS A 29 -7.20 16.47 2.77
C LYS A 29 -6.40 15.27 2.26
N LYS A 30 -5.19 15.50 1.75
CA LYS A 30 -4.30 14.42 1.27
C LYS A 30 -3.99 13.40 2.37
N ILE A 31 -3.64 13.87 3.57
CA ILE A 31 -3.37 12.98 4.71
C ILE A 31 -4.61 12.11 5.03
N ARG A 32 -5.81 12.69 4.98
CA ARG A 32 -7.07 11.96 5.20
C ARG A 32 -7.40 10.97 4.07
N GLU A 33 -7.00 11.23 2.83
CA GLU A 33 -7.15 10.30 1.70
C GLU A 33 -6.17 9.13 1.77
N ILE A 34 -4.95 9.37 2.24
CA ILE A 34 -3.90 8.33 2.37
C ILE A 34 -4.16 7.40 3.54
N THR A 35 -4.70 7.93 4.64
CA THR A 35 -4.88 7.17 5.88
C THR A 35 -5.66 5.87 5.70
N PRO A 36 -6.86 5.83 5.07
CA PRO A 36 -7.63 4.60 4.90
C PRO A 36 -6.87 3.53 4.11
N LEU A 37 -6.13 3.92 3.08
CA LEU A 37 -5.34 3.00 2.26
C LEU A 37 -4.29 2.27 3.12
N ILE A 38 -3.46 3.03 3.84
CA ILE A 38 -2.40 2.45 4.67
C ILE A 38 -3.00 1.68 5.86
N LEU A 39 -3.99 2.26 6.52
CA LEU A 39 -4.59 1.66 7.71
C LEU A 39 -5.30 0.34 7.39
N SER A 40 -6.03 0.24 6.28
CA SER A 40 -6.67 -1.02 5.85
C SER A 40 -5.62 -2.12 5.61
N GLY A 41 -4.49 -1.79 4.97
CA GLY A 41 -3.38 -2.74 4.77
C GLY A 41 -2.72 -3.21 6.06
N MET A 42 -2.70 -2.37 7.10
CA MET A 42 -2.14 -2.69 8.42
C MET A 42 -3.14 -3.36 9.37
N VAL A 43 -4.44 -3.24 9.14
CA VAL A 43 -5.48 -3.77 10.05
C VAL A 43 -6.11 -5.05 9.51
N TYR A 44 -6.39 -5.08 8.20
CA TYR A 44 -7.08 -6.19 7.53
C TYR A 44 -6.23 -6.86 6.45
N GLY A 45 -5.29 -6.11 5.86
CA GLY A 45 -4.52 -6.57 4.71
C GLY A 45 -5.22 -6.28 3.38
N TRP A 46 -4.56 -6.68 2.31
CA TRP A 46 -5.00 -6.47 0.93
C TRP A 46 -5.04 -7.80 0.18
N LYS A 47 -6.06 -8.00 -0.64
CA LYS A 47 -6.07 -9.05 -1.66
C LYS A 47 -5.36 -8.55 -2.89
N PHE A 48 -4.68 -9.44 -3.59
CA PHE A 48 -4.05 -9.10 -4.87
C PHE A 48 -4.37 -10.14 -5.94
N GLU A 49 -4.34 -9.66 -7.19
CA GLU A 49 -4.36 -10.49 -8.38
C GLU A 49 -3.18 -10.07 -9.26
N TYR A 50 -2.41 -11.05 -9.72
CA TYR A 50 -1.19 -10.85 -10.49
C TYR A 50 -1.13 -11.78 -11.69
N VAL A 51 -1.03 -11.19 -12.88
CA VAL A 51 -0.74 -11.90 -14.13
C VAL A 51 0.70 -11.56 -14.54
N PRO A 52 1.62 -12.54 -14.48
CA PRO A 52 3.00 -12.32 -14.90
C PRO A 52 3.12 -12.01 -16.39
N TYR A 53 4.05 -11.11 -16.75
CA TYR A 53 4.38 -10.86 -18.14
C TYR A 53 4.92 -12.12 -18.85
N ASP A 54 4.30 -12.49 -19.98
CA ASP A 54 4.75 -13.59 -20.81
C ASP A 54 4.77 -13.24 -22.31
N LYS A 55 5.94 -12.82 -22.78
CA LYS A 55 6.20 -12.51 -24.20
C LYS A 55 5.93 -13.69 -25.13
N ALA A 56 6.24 -14.92 -24.73
CA ALA A 56 6.07 -16.09 -25.60
C ALA A 56 4.60 -16.41 -25.86
N ARG A 57 3.73 -16.03 -24.92
CA ARG A 57 2.28 -16.24 -24.98
C ARG A 57 1.49 -14.94 -25.28
N GLY A 58 2.18 -13.83 -25.54
CA GLY A 58 1.55 -12.53 -25.80
C GLY A 58 0.80 -11.91 -24.61
N VAL A 59 1.09 -12.33 -23.38
CA VAL A 59 0.39 -11.89 -22.16
C VAL A 59 1.09 -10.67 -21.55
N GLN A 60 0.32 -9.59 -21.38
CA GLN A 60 0.79 -8.38 -20.69
C GLN A 60 0.78 -8.56 -19.17
N GLU A 61 1.67 -7.84 -18.47
CA GLU A 61 1.66 -7.84 -17.01
C GLU A 61 0.40 -7.12 -16.51
N TYR A 62 -0.32 -7.75 -15.59
CA TYR A 62 -1.45 -7.14 -14.89
C TYR A 62 -1.26 -7.29 -13.39
N PHE A 63 -1.61 -6.25 -12.64
CA PHE A 63 -1.58 -6.29 -11.19
C PHE A 63 -2.65 -5.35 -10.62
N GLU A 64 -3.44 -5.86 -9.69
CA GLU A 64 -4.41 -5.10 -8.94
C GLU A 64 -4.43 -5.57 -7.48
N PHE A 65 -4.80 -4.67 -6.57
CA PHE A 65 -5.02 -5.02 -5.18
C PHE A 65 -6.21 -4.25 -4.61
N THR A 66 -6.89 -4.85 -3.63
CA THR A 66 -8.02 -4.25 -2.94
C THR A 66 -7.97 -4.56 -1.44
N PRO A 67 -8.53 -3.70 -0.57
CA PRO A 67 -8.66 -4.01 0.84
C PRO A 67 -9.44 -5.32 1.07
N VAL A 68 -8.96 -6.17 1.99
CA VAL A 68 -9.73 -7.35 2.44
C VAL A 68 -11.04 -6.91 3.08
N HIS A 69 -10.99 -5.81 3.82
CA HIS A 69 -12.14 -5.14 4.41
C HIS A 69 -11.96 -3.64 4.32
N GLU A 70 -13.03 -2.93 3.94
CA GLU A 70 -13.05 -1.47 4.01
C GLU A 70 -13.20 -1.01 5.46
N LEU A 71 -12.55 0.09 5.81
CA LEU A 71 -12.68 0.64 7.15
C LEU A 71 -14.07 1.24 7.34
N SER A 72 -14.74 0.88 8.43
CA SER A 72 -16.04 1.44 8.79
C SER A 72 -15.94 2.92 9.15
N LYS A 73 -17.07 3.61 9.16
CA LYS A 73 -17.11 5.02 9.59
C LYS A 73 -16.67 5.19 11.04
N GLU A 74 -17.06 4.27 11.91
CA GLU A 74 -16.71 4.26 13.33
C GLU A 74 -15.20 4.03 13.50
N GLU A 75 -14.60 3.14 12.71
CA GLU A 75 -13.15 2.91 12.72
C GLU A 75 -12.39 4.16 12.25
N MET A 76 -12.88 4.82 11.19
CA MET A 76 -12.30 6.06 10.70
C MET A 76 -12.43 7.22 11.70
N GLN A 77 -13.52 7.27 12.48
CA GLN A 77 -13.68 8.24 13.57
C GLN A 77 -12.76 7.97 14.76
N ALA A 78 -12.36 6.71 14.97
CA ALA A 78 -11.43 6.32 16.03
C ALA A 78 -9.95 6.57 15.66
N VAL A 79 -9.66 7.06 14.45
CA VAL A 79 -8.31 7.44 14.03
C VAL A 79 -7.91 8.76 14.67
N ASN A 80 -6.79 8.74 15.39
CA ASN A 80 -6.20 9.93 15.98
C ASN A 80 -5.09 10.48 15.09
N TYR A 81 -5.17 11.77 14.80
CA TYR A 81 -4.14 12.52 14.08
C TYR A 81 -3.37 13.38 15.10
N GLU A 82 -2.15 12.99 15.41
CA GLU A 82 -1.37 13.60 16.49
C GLU A 82 -0.17 14.41 15.98
N LYS A 83 0.09 15.50 16.74
CA LYS A 83 1.31 16.31 16.66
C LYS A 83 1.65 16.71 15.22
N PRO A 84 0.76 17.36 14.45
CA PRO A 84 1.12 17.82 13.12
C PRO A 84 2.28 18.81 13.20
N TRP A 85 3.26 18.68 12.30
CA TRP A 85 4.40 19.58 12.23
C TRP A 85 4.79 19.84 10.78
N ILE A 86 5.33 21.03 10.53
CA ILE A 86 5.76 21.44 9.20
C ILE A 86 7.27 21.45 9.17
N LYS A 87 7.84 20.85 8.13
CA LYS A 87 9.26 20.91 7.84
C LYS A 87 9.42 21.09 6.34
N GLU A 88 10.14 22.14 5.91
CA GLU A 88 10.50 22.35 4.49
C GLU A 88 9.27 22.27 3.55
N SER A 89 8.19 22.99 3.87
CA SER A 89 6.93 23.00 3.10
C SER A 89 6.23 21.63 3.02
N ILE A 90 6.56 20.70 3.91
CA ILE A 90 5.88 19.41 4.07
C ILE A 90 5.19 19.37 5.43
N MET A 91 3.87 19.16 5.42
CA MET A 91 3.12 18.84 6.64
C MET A 91 3.27 17.35 6.93
N ASN A 92 3.72 17.04 8.13
CA ASN A 92 3.82 15.69 8.67
C ASN A 92 2.77 15.52 9.78
N CYS A 93 2.25 14.31 9.94
CA CYS A 93 1.29 13.98 10.97
C CYS A 93 1.47 12.53 11.43
N TRP A 94 1.39 12.29 12.73
CA TRP A 94 1.30 10.93 13.25
C TRP A 94 -0.14 10.45 13.17
N VAL A 95 -0.34 9.29 12.57
CA VAL A 95 -1.62 8.60 12.57
C VAL A 95 -1.55 7.46 13.58
N GLU A 96 -2.47 7.47 14.52
CA GLU A 96 -2.61 6.44 15.54
C GLU A 96 -3.99 5.79 15.48
N TYR A 97 -3.99 4.46 15.57
CA TYR A 97 -5.21 3.68 15.62
C TYR A 97 -5.05 2.50 16.58
N ARG A 98 -5.99 2.38 17.53
CA ARG A 98 -6.01 1.26 18.48
C ARG A 98 -6.79 0.11 17.87
N ARG A 99 -6.08 -0.95 17.49
CA ARG A 99 -6.72 -2.20 17.07
C ARG A 99 -7.68 -2.72 18.13
N THR A 100 -8.84 -3.20 17.68
CA THR A 100 -9.79 -3.97 18.49
C THR A 100 -9.24 -5.38 18.78
N ASP A 101 -9.82 -6.09 19.74
CA ASP A 101 -9.38 -7.45 20.07
C ASP A 101 -9.47 -8.42 18.88
N PRO A 102 -10.55 -8.41 18.05
CA PRO A 102 -10.59 -9.19 16.81
C PRO A 102 -9.45 -8.85 15.84
N GLN A 103 -9.16 -7.57 15.63
CA GLN A 103 -8.07 -7.14 14.74
C GLN A 103 -6.68 -7.53 15.28
N LEU A 104 -6.50 -7.53 16.60
CA LEU A 104 -5.28 -8.04 17.22
C LEU A 104 -5.13 -9.55 17.02
N HIS A 105 -6.24 -10.30 17.05
CA HIS A 105 -6.22 -11.74 16.77
C HIS A 105 -5.81 -12.01 15.31
N ILE A 106 -6.37 -11.27 14.35
CA ILE A 106 -5.98 -11.32 12.93
C ILE A 106 -4.48 -11.05 12.78
N TYR A 107 -3.98 -9.95 13.36
CA TYR A 107 -2.55 -9.62 13.31
C TYR A 107 -1.66 -10.74 13.86
N LYS A 108 -2.04 -11.36 14.99
CA LYS A 108 -1.29 -12.48 15.57
C LYS A 108 -1.27 -13.72 14.68
N GLY A 109 -2.38 -13.99 13.97
CA GLY A 109 -2.44 -15.06 12.96
C GLY A 109 -1.40 -14.83 11.85
N TRP A 110 -1.41 -13.63 11.27
CA TRP A 110 -0.45 -13.22 10.24
C TRP A 110 1.01 -13.22 10.71
N ALA A 111 1.25 -12.84 11.97
CA ALA A 111 2.60 -12.81 12.55
C ALA A 111 3.19 -14.21 12.85
N SER A 112 2.45 -15.28 12.59
CA SER A 112 2.90 -16.66 12.78
C SER A 112 3.99 -17.06 11.76
N VAL A 113 4.68 -18.16 12.04
CA VAL A 113 5.75 -18.71 11.18
C VAL A 113 5.23 -19.19 9.83
N LEU A 114 3.92 -19.41 9.70
CA LEU A 114 3.30 -19.95 8.49
C LEU A 114 3.35 -18.95 7.32
N HIS A 115 3.33 -17.65 7.60
CA HIS A 115 3.25 -16.63 6.55
C HIS A 115 4.65 -16.09 6.23
N PRO A 116 5.15 -16.27 4.99
CA PRO A 116 6.41 -15.69 4.56
C PRO A 116 6.38 -14.17 4.66
N ARG A 117 7.53 -13.59 5.04
CA ARG A 117 7.76 -12.16 4.97
C ARG A 117 8.34 -11.78 3.61
N ILE A 118 7.67 -10.85 2.95
CA ILE A 118 8.08 -10.30 1.66
C ILE A 118 8.24 -8.80 1.76
N LYS A 119 9.11 -8.24 0.92
CA LYS A 119 9.40 -6.80 0.89
C LYS A 119 9.42 -6.32 -0.55
N GLY A 120 8.90 -5.13 -0.78
CA GLY A 120 9.05 -4.49 -2.07
C GLY A 120 9.14 -2.97 -2.01
N GLU A 121 9.63 -2.44 -3.12
CA GLU A 121 9.79 -1.02 -3.37
C GLU A 121 9.07 -0.66 -4.66
N GLY A 122 8.40 0.48 -4.66
CA GLY A 122 7.63 0.98 -5.79
C GLY A 122 7.76 2.47 -5.95
N TYR A 123 7.56 2.93 -7.18
CA TYR A 123 7.77 4.30 -7.61
C TYR A 123 6.60 4.78 -8.45
N ALA A 124 6.22 6.04 -8.29
CA ALA A 124 5.22 6.66 -9.16
C ALA A 124 5.43 8.17 -9.23
N PRO A 125 4.99 8.85 -10.31
CA PRO A 125 5.09 10.29 -10.39
C PRO A 125 4.38 10.98 -9.22
N LEU A 126 5.08 11.90 -8.57
CA LEU A 126 4.52 12.68 -7.47
C LEU A 126 3.40 13.64 -7.95
N SER A 127 3.45 14.03 -9.23
CA SER A 127 2.44 14.85 -9.91
C SER A 127 1.06 14.20 -9.98
N GLU A 128 0.96 12.88 -9.85
CA GLU A 128 -0.33 12.17 -9.86
C GLU A 128 -1.02 12.19 -8.47
N GLY A 129 -0.42 12.85 -7.47
CA GLY A 129 -1.02 13.00 -6.14
C GLY A 129 -1.35 11.65 -5.48
N PHE A 130 -2.59 11.51 -5.01
CA PHE A 130 -3.03 10.29 -4.32
C PHE A 130 -3.00 9.05 -5.23
N GLU A 131 -3.39 9.18 -6.50
CA GLU A 131 -3.31 8.09 -7.47
C GLU A 131 -1.87 7.63 -7.68
N GLY A 132 -0.92 8.58 -7.72
CA GLY A 132 0.50 8.29 -7.77
C GLY A 132 0.93 7.44 -6.58
N LEU A 133 0.52 7.80 -5.36
CA LEU A 133 0.84 6.99 -4.18
C LEU A 133 0.22 5.59 -4.25
N GLN A 134 -1.04 5.46 -4.70
CA GLN A 134 -1.69 4.16 -4.90
C GLN A 134 -0.91 3.29 -5.90
N LYS A 135 -0.47 3.87 -7.02
CA LYS A 135 0.38 3.18 -8.02
C LYS A 135 1.73 2.78 -7.45
N ALA A 136 2.37 3.63 -6.64
CA ALA A 136 3.63 3.28 -5.98
C ALA A 136 3.44 2.12 -4.99
N CYS A 137 2.34 2.09 -4.25
CA CYS A 137 1.97 0.95 -3.40
C CYS A 137 1.71 -0.33 -4.23
N ALA A 138 0.98 -0.22 -5.34
CA ALA A 138 0.74 -1.33 -6.26
C ALA A 138 2.06 -1.91 -6.81
N GLU A 139 2.98 -1.03 -7.23
CA GLU A 139 4.28 -1.46 -7.74
C GLU A 139 5.13 -2.12 -6.65
N ALA A 140 5.16 -1.55 -5.44
CA ALA A 140 5.88 -2.12 -4.30
C ALA A 140 5.37 -3.53 -3.97
N LEU A 141 4.04 -3.70 -3.93
CA LEU A 141 3.43 -5.00 -3.67
C LEU A 141 3.70 -6.00 -4.81
N LYS A 142 3.48 -5.58 -6.08
CA LYS A 142 3.80 -6.40 -7.27
C LYS A 142 5.25 -6.87 -7.25
N TYR A 143 6.18 -5.97 -6.95
CA TYR A 143 7.60 -6.29 -6.85
C TYR A 143 7.88 -7.32 -5.75
N ALA A 144 7.26 -7.17 -4.58
CA ALA A 144 7.40 -8.10 -3.47
C ALA A 144 6.90 -9.51 -3.83
N VAL A 145 5.66 -9.61 -4.34
CA VAL A 145 5.01 -10.87 -4.75
C VAL A 145 5.82 -11.54 -5.86
N ARG A 146 6.14 -10.80 -6.93
CA ARG A 146 6.90 -11.32 -8.08
C ARG A 146 8.24 -11.91 -7.66
N ASN A 147 8.97 -11.23 -6.79
CA ASN A 147 10.28 -11.71 -6.33
C ASN A 147 10.19 -12.90 -5.38
N TYR A 148 9.10 -13.01 -4.62
CA TYR A 148 8.84 -14.18 -3.80
C TYR A 148 8.51 -15.40 -4.66
N GLU A 149 7.52 -15.27 -5.55
CA GLU A 149 7.00 -16.37 -6.36
C GLU A 149 8.06 -16.93 -7.34
N ARG A 150 8.93 -16.06 -7.89
CA ARG A 150 10.05 -16.48 -8.75
C ARG A 150 11.03 -17.45 -8.09
N LYS A 151 11.08 -17.51 -6.76
CA LYS A 151 11.98 -18.43 -6.04
C LYS A 151 11.48 -19.88 -6.12
N TRP A 152 10.17 -20.07 -6.24
CA TRP A 152 9.51 -21.37 -6.12
C TRP A 152 8.95 -21.86 -7.45
N ILE A 153 8.45 -20.94 -8.29
CA ILE A 153 7.78 -21.29 -9.54
C ILE A 153 8.79 -21.35 -10.70
N LYS A 154 8.97 -22.55 -11.26
CA LYS A 154 9.84 -22.77 -12.43
C LYS A 154 9.24 -22.26 -13.75
N THR A 155 7.93 -22.43 -13.92
CA THR A 155 7.20 -22.08 -15.15
C THR A 155 6.23 -20.95 -14.87
N LYS A 156 6.26 -19.88 -15.67
CA LYS A 156 5.37 -18.72 -15.47
C LYS A 156 3.90 -19.17 -15.38
N PRO A 157 3.20 -18.89 -14.26
CA PRO A 157 1.79 -19.19 -14.15
C PRO A 157 0.99 -18.18 -14.97
N LYS A 158 -0.26 -18.54 -15.25
CA LYS A 158 -1.24 -17.67 -15.90
C LYS A 158 -1.72 -16.58 -14.94
N GLU A 159 -1.90 -16.91 -13.67
CA GLU A 159 -2.44 -15.99 -12.65
C GLU A 159 -1.99 -16.44 -11.26
N ILE A 160 -1.72 -15.49 -10.39
CA ILE A 160 -1.45 -15.69 -8.97
C ILE A 160 -2.36 -14.75 -8.20
N SER A 161 -3.11 -15.27 -7.24
CA SER A 161 -3.87 -14.47 -6.29
C SER A 161 -3.59 -14.88 -4.86
N GLY A 162 -3.76 -13.94 -3.96
CA GLY A 162 -3.43 -14.12 -2.56
C GLY A 162 -3.81 -12.93 -1.72
N THR A 163 -3.43 -13.02 -0.45
CA THR A 163 -3.66 -11.98 0.54
C THR A 163 -2.33 -11.58 1.17
N VAL A 164 -2.14 -10.28 1.38
CA VAL A 164 -0.99 -9.72 2.09
C VAL A 164 -1.42 -8.89 3.27
N PHE A 165 -0.61 -8.87 4.30
CA PHE A 165 -0.83 -8.07 5.50
C PHE A 165 0.40 -7.22 5.79
N MET A 166 0.25 -5.90 5.91
CA MET A 166 1.39 -5.03 6.20
C MET A 166 1.95 -5.32 7.60
N SER A 167 3.20 -5.79 7.63
CA SER A 167 3.90 -6.18 8.85
C SER A 167 4.48 -4.99 9.60
N GLN A 168 4.77 -3.89 8.90
CA GLN A 168 5.34 -2.67 9.45
C GLN A 168 4.72 -1.43 8.78
N PRO A 169 4.76 -0.26 9.44
CA PRO A 169 4.43 1.01 8.80
C PRO A 169 5.18 1.21 7.48
N PRO A 170 4.50 1.73 6.43
CA PRO A 170 5.14 2.01 5.16
C PRO A 170 6.21 3.10 5.31
N LYS A 171 7.28 3.01 4.52
CA LYS A 171 8.22 4.12 4.37
C LYS A 171 7.91 4.84 3.07
N ILE A 172 7.33 6.04 3.20
CA ILE A 172 6.92 6.87 2.06
C ILE A 172 7.88 8.06 2.00
N GLY A 173 8.58 8.20 0.87
CA GLY A 173 9.49 9.31 0.60
C GLY A 173 9.31 9.87 -0.80
N VAL A 174 10.11 10.88 -1.12
CA VAL A 174 10.23 11.44 -2.47
C VAL A 174 11.65 11.19 -2.96
N ASP A 175 11.75 10.71 -4.20
CA ASP A 175 13.02 10.50 -4.89
C ASP A 175 12.91 11.04 -6.33
N ALA A 176 13.66 12.09 -6.63
CA ALA A 176 13.70 12.75 -7.95
C ALA A 176 12.31 13.02 -8.56
N GLY A 177 11.39 13.63 -7.80
CA GLY A 177 10.04 13.96 -8.27
C GLY A 177 9.08 12.76 -8.37
N ARG A 178 9.44 11.61 -7.80
CA ARG A 178 8.59 10.42 -7.70
C ARG A 178 8.33 10.07 -6.24
N TYR A 179 7.15 9.55 -5.95
CA TYR A 179 6.95 8.78 -4.73
C TYR A 179 7.90 7.59 -4.74
N LYS A 180 8.52 7.32 -3.59
CA LYS A 180 9.22 6.08 -3.30
C LYS A 180 8.55 5.45 -2.09
N VAL A 181 7.96 4.28 -2.29
CA VAL A 181 7.25 3.55 -1.22
C VAL A 181 7.94 2.23 -0.98
N THR A 182 8.28 1.95 0.27
CA THR A 182 8.78 0.65 0.71
C THR A 182 7.75 0.02 1.65
N LEU A 183 7.35 -1.21 1.33
CA LEU A 183 6.36 -1.99 2.08
C LEU A 183 6.92 -3.36 2.46
N ASP A 184 6.63 -3.76 3.70
CA ASP A 184 6.98 -5.06 4.26
C ASP A 184 5.69 -5.81 4.62
N PHE A 185 5.49 -7.01 4.09
CA PHE A 185 4.25 -7.78 4.24
C PHE A 185 4.49 -9.17 4.80
N PHE A 186 3.50 -9.70 5.50
CA PHE A 186 3.22 -11.13 5.51
C PHE A 186 2.39 -11.49 4.27
N MET A 187 2.58 -12.68 3.71
CA MET A 187 1.87 -13.11 2.51
C MET A 187 1.27 -14.51 2.68
N GLU A 188 0.11 -14.72 2.07
CA GLU A 188 -0.52 -16.02 1.86
C GLU A 188 -0.93 -16.12 0.39
N THR A 189 -0.56 -17.22 -0.27
CA THR A 189 -0.95 -17.48 -1.66
C THR A 189 -2.24 -18.29 -1.66
N ASP A 190 -3.32 -17.71 -2.17
CA ASP A 190 -4.64 -18.36 -2.20
C ASP A 190 -4.74 -19.31 -3.39
N LYS A 191 -4.25 -18.89 -4.56
CA LYS A 191 -4.39 -19.64 -5.81
C LYS A 191 -3.28 -19.34 -6.80
N ILE A 192 -2.78 -20.39 -7.45
CA ILE A 192 -1.89 -20.30 -8.62
C ILE A 192 -2.57 -21.04 -9.78
N VAL A 193 -2.80 -20.35 -10.88
CA VAL A 193 -3.37 -20.95 -12.11
C VAL A 193 -2.25 -21.19 -13.10
N GLU A 194 -1.97 -22.46 -13.40
CA GLU A 194 -1.00 -22.84 -14.42
C GLU A 194 -1.64 -22.91 -15.81
N TYR A 195 -0.81 -22.81 -16.85
CA TYR A 195 -1.24 -23.10 -18.21
C TYR A 195 -1.48 -24.61 -18.37
N LYS A 196 -2.70 -25.01 -18.73
CA LYS A 196 -2.97 -26.40 -19.11
C LYS A 196 -2.29 -26.69 -20.44
N THR A 197 -1.46 -27.72 -20.48
CA THR A 197 -0.96 -28.29 -21.73
C THR A 197 -1.96 -29.40 -22.11
N PHE A 198 -2.58 -29.29 -23.28
CA PHE A 198 -3.40 -30.35 -23.88
C PHE A 198 -2.56 -31.10 -24.90
#